data_AF-A0AAV4J456-F1
#
_entry.id   AF-A0AAV4J456-F1
#
_cell.length_a   1.000
_cell.length_b   1.000
_cell.length_c   1.000
_cell.angle_alpha   90.00
_cell.angle_beta   90.00
_cell.angle_gamma   90.00
#
_symmetry.space_group_name_H-M   'P 1'
#
loop_
_entity.id
_entity.type
_entity.pdbx_description
1 polymer ?
#
loop_
_entity_poly.entity_id
_entity_poly.type
_entity_poly.pdbx_seq_one_letter_code
_entity_poly.pdbx_strand_id
1 'polypeptide(L)'
;MEYLETAREPPETDDSPPIQKSEVEAAVKSLKLGKAPGVDNIPSELLKAGGEEVKNILTALCQRIWNEKKWPTEWTKSLVVPLPKKGNLRLCNNYRTISLISHPSKVMLRVILNRLKPKAGEILAEEQAGFRAGRSTVEQIFNCRILIEMHMQHQRDMFHNFIDFKEAFDRWKASADEDDKRRLGVITSRNGPEWQCTNWSGQPQTEMHGDRKLLLLPSDPPDDPTGRGTEMR
;
A
#
# COMPACT_ATOMS: atom_id res chain seq x y z
N MET A 1 33.79 -22.71 4.79
CA MET A 1 32.92 -21.62 5.31
C MET A 1 31.51 -21.95 4.88
N GLU A 2 30.92 -22.86 5.65
CA GLU A 2 29.58 -23.41 5.47
C GLU A 2 28.65 -22.51 6.30
N TYR A 3 28.07 -21.49 5.68
CA TYR A 3 27.03 -20.71 6.32
C TYR A 3 25.74 -21.53 6.22
N LEU A 4 25.37 -22.09 7.35
CA LEU A 4 24.23 -22.98 7.56
C LEU A 4 22.92 -22.36 7.03
N GLU A 5 22.44 -22.89 5.90
CA GLU A 5 21.01 -22.98 5.60
C GLU A 5 20.37 -23.89 6.65
N THR A 6 19.90 -23.31 7.74
CA THR A 6 18.82 -23.91 8.52
C THR A 6 17.67 -22.92 8.49
N ALA A 7 16.94 -22.92 7.36
CA ALA A 7 15.60 -22.41 7.32
C ALA A 7 14.77 -23.28 8.29
N ARG A 8 14.61 -22.80 9.52
CA ARG A 8 13.73 -23.40 10.52
C ARG A 8 12.33 -23.42 9.90
N GLU A 9 11.80 -24.59 9.61
CA GLU A 9 10.44 -24.72 9.10
C GLU A 9 9.49 -24.07 10.11
N PRO A 10 8.65 -23.10 9.69
CA PRO A 10 7.71 -22.47 10.60
C PRO A 10 6.65 -23.48 11.05
N PRO A 11 6.21 -23.43 12.32
CA PRO A 11 5.26 -24.39 12.86
C PRO A 11 3.95 -24.41 12.04
N GLU A 12 3.46 -25.61 11.73
CA GLU A 12 2.31 -25.87 10.84
C GLU A 12 0.95 -25.37 11.38
N THR A 13 0.89 -24.79 12.58
CA THR A 13 -0.34 -24.26 13.17
C THR A 13 -0.11 -22.85 13.71
N ASP A 14 -0.84 -21.88 13.15
CA ASP A 14 -0.94 -20.50 13.66
C ASP A 14 -1.77 -20.50 14.95
N ASP A 15 -1.18 -20.96 16.05
CA ASP A 15 -1.77 -20.94 17.39
C ASP A 15 -1.75 -19.51 17.99
N SER A 16 -1.87 -18.50 17.12
CA SER A 16 -1.88 -17.10 17.53
C SER A 16 -3.14 -16.82 18.34
N PRO A 17 -3.01 -16.21 19.53
CA PRO A 17 -4.14 -15.96 20.40
C PRO A 17 -5.20 -15.11 19.71
N PRO A 18 -6.48 -15.23 20.09
CA PRO A 18 -7.55 -14.41 19.53
C PRO A 18 -7.24 -12.92 19.73
N ILE A 19 -7.80 -12.07 18.86
CA ILE A 19 -7.66 -10.62 18.99
C ILE A 19 -8.25 -10.16 20.33
N GLN A 20 -7.44 -9.48 21.13
CA GLN A 20 -7.89 -8.91 22.39
C GLN A 20 -8.57 -7.57 22.15
N LYS A 21 -9.57 -7.27 22.97
CA LYS A 21 -10.27 -5.99 22.94
C LYS A 21 -9.34 -4.79 23.13
N SER A 22 -8.34 -4.92 24.02
CA SER A 22 -7.32 -3.91 24.27
C SER A 22 -6.54 -3.52 23.00
N GLU A 23 -6.26 -4.47 22.11
CA GLU A 23 -5.59 -4.21 20.83
C GLU A 23 -6.46 -3.36 19.91
N VAL A 24 -7.77 -3.67 19.86
CA VAL A 24 -8.76 -2.94 19.06
C VAL A 24 -8.94 -1.53 19.61
N GLU A 25 -9.04 -1.38 20.93
CA GLU A 25 -9.14 -0.08 21.58
C GLU A 25 -7.92 0.80 21.33
N ALA A 26 -6.71 0.22 21.43
CA ALA A 26 -5.47 0.91 21.10
C ALA A 26 -5.45 1.34 19.61
N ALA A 27 -5.92 0.47 18.71
CA ALA A 27 -6.03 0.77 17.30
C ALA A 27 -7.01 1.92 17.02
N VAL A 28 -8.20 1.90 17.61
CA VAL A 28 -9.21 2.98 17.51
C VAL A 28 -8.64 4.30 18.05
N LYS A 29 -8.00 4.28 19.22
CA LYS A 29 -7.37 5.47 19.81
C LYS A 29 -6.31 6.08 18.91
N SER A 30 -5.57 5.23 18.19
CA SER A 30 -4.49 5.65 17.27
C SER A 30 -4.97 6.27 15.95
N LEU A 31 -6.27 6.19 15.62
CA LEU A 31 -6.81 6.83 14.43
C LEU A 31 -6.63 8.35 14.51
N LYS A 32 -6.33 9.00 13.39
CA LYS A 32 -6.25 10.46 13.32
C LYS A 32 -7.63 11.03 13.04
N LEU A 33 -8.00 12.09 13.76
CA LEU A 33 -9.21 12.88 13.49
C LEU A 33 -9.03 13.74 12.23
N GLY A 34 -10.15 14.21 11.67
CA GLY A 34 -10.22 15.05 10.48
C GLY A 34 -9.79 14.33 9.21
N LYS A 35 -9.91 13.00 9.16
CA LYS A 35 -9.54 12.19 7.98
C LYS A 35 -10.77 11.85 7.15
N ALA A 36 -10.62 11.99 5.83
CA ALA A 36 -11.66 11.65 4.89
C ALA A 36 -12.08 10.17 5.05
N PRO A 37 -13.39 9.87 5.07
CA PRO A 37 -13.88 8.50 5.15
C PRO A 37 -13.63 7.73 3.85
N GLY A 38 -13.80 6.41 3.92
CA GLY A 38 -13.80 5.56 2.72
C GLY A 38 -15.15 5.59 2.02
N VAL A 39 -15.39 4.60 1.16
CA VAL A 39 -16.66 4.40 0.45
C VAL A 39 -17.86 4.28 1.42
N ASP A 40 -17.61 3.79 2.64
CA ASP A 40 -18.60 3.61 3.70
C ASP A 40 -19.08 4.92 4.35
N ASN A 41 -18.43 6.05 4.06
CA ASN A 41 -18.70 7.35 4.69
C ASN A 41 -18.65 7.33 6.23
N ILE A 42 -17.93 6.38 6.84
CA ILE A 42 -17.77 6.30 8.30
C ILE A 42 -16.54 7.13 8.72
N PRO A 43 -16.72 8.25 9.42
CA PRO A 43 -15.60 9.05 9.91
C PRO A 43 -14.93 8.39 11.12
N SER A 44 -13.64 8.70 11.33
CA SER A 44 -12.87 8.18 12.46
C SER A 44 -13.42 8.63 13.83
N GLU A 45 -14.06 9.79 13.84
CA GLU A 45 -14.72 10.47 14.94
C GLU A 45 -15.82 9.59 15.50
N LEU A 46 -16.63 8.97 14.62
CA LEU A 46 -17.72 8.11 15.03
C LEU A 46 -17.20 6.88 15.77
N LEU A 47 -16.10 6.29 15.30
CA LEU A 47 -15.49 5.14 15.96
C LEU A 47 -14.91 5.49 17.33
N LYS A 48 -14.39 6.71 17.49
CA LYS A 48 -13.84 7.18 18.77
C LYS A 48 -14.93 7.62 19.76
N ALA A 49 -16.00 8.25 19.26
CA ALA A 49 -17.10 8.76 20.06
C ALA A 49 -18.15 7.68 20.39
N GLY A 50 -18.20 6.58 19.64
CA GLY A 50 -19.18 5.51 19.76
C GLY A 50 -19.14 4.68 21.06
N GLY A 51 -18.27 5.03 22.01
CA GLY A 51 -18.25 4.44 23.33
C GLY A 51 -17.97 2.93 23.35
N GLU A 52 -18.51 2.27 24.36
CA GLU A 52 -18.22 0.85 24.62
C GLU A 52 -18.90 -0.10 23.64
N GLU A 53 -20.09 0.26 23.19
CA GLU A 53 -20.86 -0.52 22.22
C GLU A 53 -20.13 -0.67 20.89
N VAL A 54 -19.65 0.44 20.33
CA VAL A 54 -18.89 0.41 19.06
C VAL A 54 -17.59 -0.38 19.20
N LYS A 55 -16.88 -0.26 20.33
CA LYS A 55 -15.68 -1.06 20.57
C LYS A 55 -15.99 -2.56 20.66
N ASN A 56 -17.09 -2.95 21.28
CA ASN A 56 -17.52 -4.35 21.35
C ASN A 56 -17.82 -4.90 19.96
N ILE A 57 -18.57 -4.14 19.15
CA ILE A 57 -18.90 -4.51 17.77
C ILE A 57 -17.63 -4.65 16.93
N LEU A 58 -16.72 -3.67 16.99
CA LEU A 58 -15.44 -3.71 16.27
C LEU A 58 -14.59 -4.91 16.72
N THR A 59 -14.58 -5.21 18.01
CA THR A 59 -13.83 -6.34 18.55
C THR A 59 -14.36 -7.67 18.03
N ALA A 60 -15.67 -7.87 18.10
CA ALA A 60 -16.33 -9.07 17.57
C ALA A 60 -16.06 -9.22 16.07
N LEU A 61 -16.11 -8.11 15.31
CA LEU A 61 -15.81 -8.11 13.88
C LEU A 61 -14.35 -8.48 13.60
N CYS A 62 -13.39 -7.87 14.31
CA CYS A 62 -11.96 -8.19 14.17
C CYS A 62 -11.68 -9.66 14.51
N GLN A 63 -12.23 -10.18 15.61
CA GLN A 63 -12.08 -11.58 16.00
C GLN A 63 -12.67 -12.53 14.95
N ARG A 64 -13.84 -12.21 14.40
CA ARG A 64 -14.46 -12.99 13.34
C ARG A 64 -13.57 -13.03 12.09
N ILE A 65 -13.06 -11.88 11.64
CA ILE A 65 -12.14 -11.79 10.49
C ILE A 65 -10.86 -12.60 10.76
N TRP A 66 -10.33 -12.53 11.99
CA TRP A 66 -9.13 -13.26 12.40
C TRP A 66 -9.32 -14.78 12.37
N ASN A 67 -10.48 -15.26 12.85
CA ASN A 67 -10.78 -16.68 12.93
C ASN A 67 -11.17 -17.27 11.57
N GLU A 68 -12.04 -16.58 10.81
CA GLU A 68 -12.48 -17.02 9.49
C GLU A 68 -11.42 -16.80 8.40
N LYS A 69 -10.37 -16.02 8.69
CA LYS A 69 -9.32 -15.59 7.74
C LYS A 69 -9.92 -14.99 6.45
N LYS A 70 -11.12 -14.41 6.54
CA LYS A 70 -11.88 -13.86 5.42
C LYS A 70 -12.03 -12.36 5.59
N TRP A 71 -11.47 -11.61 4.64
CA TRP A 71 -11.63 -10.17 4.61
C TRP A 71 -13.02 -9.77 4.08
N PRO A 72 -13.72 -8.79 4.68
CA PRO A 72 -15.00 -8.32 4.15
C PRO A 72 -14.82 -7.70 2.75
N THR A 73 -15.67 -8.09 1.80
CA THR A 73 -15.65 -7.54 0.43
C THR A 73 -15.89 -6.03 0.40
N GLU A 74 -16.69 -5.50 1.31
CA GLU A 74 -16.88 -4.05 1.42
C GLU A 74 -15.59 -3.31 1.83
N TRP A 75 -14.69 -3.98 2.56
CA TRP A 75 -13.42 -3.42 2.98
C TRP A 75 -12.31 -3.55 1.94
N THR A 76 -12.55 -4.23 0.81
CA THR A 76 -11.63 -4.23 -0.34
C THR A 76 -11.87 -3.02 -1.26
N LYS A 77 -13.02 -2.37 -1.15
CA LYS A 77 -13.36 -1.16 -1.92
C LYS A 77 -12.64 0.06 -1.33
N SER A 78 -12.21 0.98 -2.19
CA SER A 78 -11.58 2.23 -1.77
C SER A 78 -11.93 3.37 -2.73
N LEU A 79 -11.99 4.59 -2.22
CA LEU A 79 -12.11 5.79 -3.07
C LEU A 79 -10.72 6.22 -3.52
N VAL A 80 -10.49 6.24 -4.83
CA VAL A 80 -9.21 6.69 -5.39
C VAL A 80 -9.27 8.19 -5.65
N VAL A 81 -8.43 8.94 -4.94
CA VAL A 81 -8.31 10.39 -5.09
C VAL A 81 -6.97 10.72 -5.77
N PRO A 82 -6.96 11.31 -6.98
CA PRO A 82 -5.74 11.78 -7.61
C PRO A 82 -5.27 13.08 -6.96
N LEU A 83 -4.01 13.12 -6.51
CA LEU A 83 -3.35 14.32 -6.01
C LEU A 83 -2.34 14.84 -7.04
N PRO A 84 -2.37 16.13 -7.37
CA PRO A 84 -1.43 16.71 -8.32
C PRO A 84 0.00 16.68 -7.75
N LYS A 85 0.95 16.23 -8.56
CA LYS A 85 2.39 16.45 -8.37
C LYS A 85 2.80 17.74 -9.10
N LYS A 86 4.09 18.08 -9.05
CA LYS A 86 4.66 19.17 -9.85
C LYS A 86 4.67 18.78 -11.34
N GLY A 87 4.61 19.79 -12.23
CA GLY A 87 4.70 19.62 -13.68
C GLY A 87 3.37 19.85 -14.41
N ASN A 88 3.27 19.34 -15.63
CA ASN A 88 2.08 19.52 -16.48
C ASN A 88 0.93 18.62 -15.99
N LEU A 89 -0.13 19.24 -15.45
CA LEU A 89 -1.31 18.55 -14.89
C LEU A 89 -2.23 17.92 -15.96
N ARG A 90 -1.92 18.06 -17.25
CA ARG A 90 -2.59 17.31 -18.33
C ARG A 90 -2.06 15.87 -18.48
N LEU A 91 -0.92 15.54 -17.86
CA LEU A 91 -0.33 14.20 -17.92
C LEU A 91 -0.73 13.39 -16.68
N CYS A 92 -1.34 12.22 -16.89
CA CYS A 92 -1.77 11.32 -15.80
C CYS A 92 -0.64 10.93 -14.84
N ASN A 93 0.59 10.76 -15.35
CA ASN A 93 1.77 10.39 -14.55
C ASN A 93 2.16 11.47 -13.50
N ASN A 94 1.70 12.71 -13.71
CA ASN A 94 1.91 13.83 -12.78
C ASN A 94 0.86 13.86 -11.67
N TYR A 95 0.09 12.79 -11.48
CA TYR A 95 -0.74 12.58 -10.30
C TYR A 95 -0.17 11.46 -9.44
N ARG A 96 -0.43 11.55 -8.14
CA ARG A 96 -0.28 10.46 -7.19
C ARG A 96 -1.68 10.05 -6.75
N THR A 97 -2.04 8.80 -6.93
CA THR A 97 -3.30 8.27 -6.40
C THR A 97 -3.18 8.01 -4.90
N ILE A 98 -4.23 8.33 -4.15
CA ILE A 98 -4.41 7.91 -2.76
C ILE A 98 -5.71 7.12 -2.67
N SER A 99 -5.63 5.93 -2.09
CA SER A 99 -6.80 5.11 -1.79
C SER A 99 -7.32 5.40 -0.39
N LEU A 100 -8.54 5.92 -0.30
CA LEU A 100 -9.26 6.09 0.97
C LEU A 100 -9.99 4.78 1.28
N ILE A 101 -9.42 4.02 2.21
CA ILE A 101 -10.04 2.81 2.75
C ILE A 101 -10.91 3.13 3.98
N SER A 102 -11.88 2.26 4.23
CA SER A 102 -12.77 2.28 5.40
C SER A 102 -12.00 2.41 6.73
N HIS A 103 -12.50 3.22 7.66
CA HIS A 103 -11.88 3.38 8.98
C HIS A 103 -11.92 2.11 9.84
N PRO A 104 -13.05 1.38 9.93
CA PRO A 104 -13.06 0.04 10.52
C PRO A 104 -12.00 -0.91 9.93
N SER A 105 -11.81 -0.88 8.60
CA SER A 105 -10.74 -1.64 7.93
C SER A 105 -9.34 -1.24 8.41
N LYS A 106 -9.07 0.06 8.56
CA LYS A 106 -7.82 0.58 9.15
C LYS A 106 -7.59 0.09 10.58
N VAL A 107 -8.64 -0.08 11.39
CA VAL A 107 -8.53 -0.60 12.75
C VAL A 107 -8.00 -2.03 12.72
N MET A 108 -8.59 -2.91 11.90
CA MET A 108 -8.12 -4.29 11.75
C MET A 108 -6.68 -4.34 11.21
N LEU A 109 -6.36 -3.56 10.18
CA LEU A 109 -4.99 -3.46 9.66
C LEU A 109 -4.00 -2.99 10.73
N ARG A 110 -4.40 -2.08 11.62
CA ARG A 110 -3.55 -1.62 12.72
C ARG A 110 -3.31 -2.72 13.76
N VAL A 111 -4.33 -3.53 14.08
CA VAL A 111 -4.17 -4.69 14.97
C VAL A 111 -3.17 -5.68 14.35
N ILE A 112 -3.34 -6.03 13.08
CA ILE A 112 -2.43 -6.91 12.35
C ILE A 112 -1.01 -6.34 12.35
N LEU A 113 -0.85 -5.06 12.02
CA LEU A 113 0.45 -4.38 12.01
C LEU A 113 1.13 -4.45 13.39
N ASN A 114 0.40 -4.20 14.46
CA ASN A 114 0.96 -4.23 15.82
C ASN A 114 1.41 -5.64 16.23
N ARG A 115 0.74 -6.69 15.76
CA ARG A 115 1.15 -8.08 15.97
C ARG A 115 2.36 -8.48 15.11
N LEU A 116 2.46 -7.96 13.89
CA LEU A 116 3.56 -8.26 12.97
C LEU A 116 4.83 -7.47 13.28
N LYS A 117 4.70 -6.27 13.85
CA LYS A 117 5.82 -5.35 14.04
C LYS A 117 6.99 -5.93 14.87
N PRO A 118 6.77 -6.66 15.98
CA PRO A 118 7.87 -7.29 16.72
C PRO A 118 8.60 -8.33 15.87
N LYS A 119 7.85 -9.22 15.19
CA LYS A 119 8.40 -10.27 14.31
C LYS A 119 9.21 -9.68 13.15
N ALA A 120 8.68 -8.64 12.51
CA ALA A 120 9.41 -7.92 11.46
C ALA A 120 10.69 -7.28 12.00
N GLY A 121 10.68 -6.79 13.25
CA GLY A 121 11.86 -6.23 13.90
C GLY A 121 13.03 -7.22 14.04
N GLU A 122 12.73 -8.51 14.17
CA GLU A 122 13.74 -9.59 14.29
C GLU A 122 14.34 -9.99 12.93
N ILE A 123 13.60 -9.77 11.83
CA ILE A 123 14.00 -10.19 10.47
C ILE A 123 14.66 -9.04 9.70
N LEU A 124 14.22 -7.80 9.92
CA LEU A 124 14.71 -6.64 9.17
C LEU A 124 16.16 -6.31 9.52
N ALA A 125 17.00 -6.17 8.49
CA ALA A 125 18.38 -5.73 8.62
C ALA A 125 18.51 -4.41 9.39
N GLU A 126 19.61 -4.24 10.11
CA GLU A 126 19.86 -3.09 10.98
C GLU A 126 19.92 -1.77 10.17
N GLU A 127 20.43 -1.86 8.95
CA GLU A 127 20.56 -0.77 7.99
C GLU A 127 19.22 -0.30 7.42
N GLN A 128 18.18 -1.15 7.48
CA GLN A 128 16.85 -0.79 6.99
C GLN A 128 16.22 0.24 7.93
N ALA A 129 16.16 1.50 7.51
CA ALA A 129 15.53 2.58 8.26
C ALA A 129 14.09 2.88 7.86
N GLY A 130 13.71 2.56 6.62
CA GLY A 130 12.39 2.86 6.08
C GLY A 130 11.27 2.24 6.91
N PHE A 131 10.26 3.05 7.25
CA PHE A 131 9.05 2.60 7.97
C PHE A 131 9.27 1.96 9.35
N ARG A 132 10.46 2.10 9.96
CA ARG A 132 10.75 1.60 11.31
C ARG A 132 10.63 2.69 12.36
N ALA A 133 10.10 2.31 13.52
CA ALA A 133 10.05 3.22 14.66
C ALA A 133 11.46 3.42 15.25
N GLY A 134 11.80 4.66 15.61
CA GLY A 134 13.11 5.00 16.17
C GLY A 134 14.23 5.15 15.13
N ARG A 135 13.95 4.93 13.84
CA ARG A 135 14.90 5.16 12.74
C ARG A 135 14.54 6.42 11.98
N SER A 136 15.55 7.10 11.46
CA SER A 136 15.35 8.33 10.69
C SER A 136 16.26 8.40 9.46
N THR A 137 15.84 9.19 8.47
CA THR A 137 16.69 9.50 7.32
C THR A 137 17.96 10.23 7.74
N VAL A 138 17.93 10.98 8.84
CA VAL A 138 19.11 11.70 9.38
C VAL A 138 20.21 10.73 9.81
N GLU A 139 19.84 9.64 10.50
CA GLU A 139 20.76 8.58 10.91
C GLU A 139 21.42 7.93 9.69
N GLN A 140 20.66 7.66 8.62
CA GLN A 140 21.20 7.06 7.40
C GLN A 140 22.13 8.02 6.65
N ILE A 141 21.79 9.32 6.59
CA ILE A 141 22.68 10.34 6.02
C ILE A 141 23.98 10.40 6.83
N PHE A 142 23.89 10.34 8.16
CA PHE A 142 25.06 10.32 9.04
C PHE A 142 25.94 9.09 8.77
N ASN A 143 25.34 7.89 8.65
CA ASN A 143 26.08 6.66 8.31
C ASN A 143 26.80 6.79 6.96
N CYS A 144 26.11 7.26 5.92
CA CYS A 144 26.74 7.53 4.62
C CYS A 144 27.90 8.51 4.74
N ARG A 145 27.75 9.58 5.52
CA ARG A 145 28.79 10.58 5.73
C ARG A 145 30.02 9.99 6.41
N ILE A 146 29.84 9.19 7.47
CA ILE A 146 30.95 8.51 8.16
C ILE A 146 31.70 7.58 7.20
N LEU A 147 30.97 6.81 6.39
CA LEU A 147 31.58 5.93 5.39
C LEU A 147 32.44 6.71 4.39
N ILE A 148 31.93 7.84 3.87
CA ILE A 148 32.66 8.75 2.98
C ILE A 148 33.93 9.27 3.66
N GLU A 149 33.81 9.83 4.87
CA GLU A 149 34.93 10.42 5.61
C GLU A 149 36.03 9.40 5.88
N MET A 150 35.68 8.17 6.25
CA MET A 150 36.63 7.07 6.47
C MET A 150 37.41 6.70 5.19
N HIS A 151 36.73 6.63 4.03
CA HIS A 151 37.42 6.28 2.79
C HIS A 151 38.33 7.41 2.30
N MET A 152 37.91 8.67 2.50
CA MET A 152 38.76 9.84 2.24
C MET A 152 40.02 9.84 3.11
N GLN A 153 39.90 9.53 4.41
CA GLN A 153 41.04 9.44 5.32
C GLN A 153 42.04 8.35 4.91
N HIS A 154 41.55 7.23 4.39
CA HIS A 154 42.39 6.12 3.93
C HIS A 154 42.82 6.22 2.46
N GLN A 155 42.52 7.31 1.77
CA GLN A 155 42.82 7.52 0.34
C GLN A 155 42.32 6.35 -0.54
N ARG A 156 41.11 5.87 -0.24
CA ARG A 156 40.44 4.80 -1.01
C ARG A 156 39.27 5.38 -1.79
N ASP A 157 39.11 4.89 -3.01
CA ASP A 157 37.93 5.22 -3.81
C ASP A 157 36.68 4.56 -3.22
N MET A 158 35.56 5.28 -3.26
CA MET A 158 34.24 4.79 -2.88
C MET A 158 33.25 5.13 -3.99
N PHE A 159 32.40 4.16 -4.33
CA PHE A 159 31.30 4.33 -5.28
C PHE A 159 29.96 4.13 -4.55
N HIS A 160 29.02 5.05 -4.74
CA HIS A 160 27.65 4.92 -4.23
C HIS A 160 26.72 4.53 -5.38
N ASN A 161 25.91 3.50 -5.17
CA ASN A 161 24.86 3.11 -6.10
C ASN A 161 23.49 3.36 -5.46
N PHE A 162 22.70 4.24 -6.07
CA PHE A 162 21.34 4.55 -5.62
C PHE A 162 20.33 3.82 -6.51
N ILE A 163 19.54 2.94 -5.91
CA ILE A 163 18.50 2.15 -6.59
C ILE A 163 17.15 2.67 -6.12
N ASP A 164 16.29 3.06 -7.07
CA ASP A 164 14.91 3.46 -6.80
C ASP A 164 13.93 2.63 -7.64
N PHE A 165 12.85 2.17 -7.01
CA PHE A 165 11.84 1.34 -7.66
C PHE A 165 10.69 2.21 -8.17
N LYS A 166 10.44 2.15 -9.48
CA LYS A 166 9.29 2.83 -10.09
C LYS A 166 7.99 2.17 -9.60
N GLU A 167 7.13 2.95 -8.92
CA GLU A 167 5.76 2.53 -8.53
C GLU A 167 5.76 1.21 -7.74
N ALA A 168 6.64 1.10 -6.75
CA ALA A 168 6.89 -0.14 -6.01
C ALA A 168 5.61 -0.84 -5.48
N PHE A 169 4.66 -0.08 -4.94
CA PHE A 169 3.41 -0.63 -4.40
C PHE A 169 2.43 -1.09 -5.50
N ASP A 170 2.41 -0.40 -6.64
CA ASP A 170 1.51 -0.75 -7.76
C ASP A 170 2.05 -1.95 -8.55
N ARG A 171 3.37 -2.16 -8.52
CA ARG A 171 4.05 -3.25 -9.25
C ARG A 171 4.32 -4.50 -8.40
N TRP A 172 4.06 -4.45 -7.10
CA TRP A 172 4.26 -5.59 -6.23
C TRP A 172 3.28 -6.73 -6.59
N LYS A 173 3.83 -7.93 -6.87
CA LYS A 173 3.03 -9.12 -7.16
C LYS A 173 3.12 -10.11 -6.00
N ALA A 174 1.97 -10.45 -5.43
CA ALA A 174 1.84 -11.36 -4.30
C ALA A 174 2.44 -12.77 -4.56
N SER A 175 2.57 -13.20 -5.81
CA SER A 175 3.12 -14.52 -6.16
C SER A 175 4.65 -14.62 -6.09
N ALA A 176 5.37 -13.49 -6.01
CA ALA A 176 6.84 -13.47 -6.07
C ALA A 176 7.52 -13.67 -4.70
N ASP A 177 6.74 -13.78 -3.62
CA ASP A 177 7.22 -13.54 -2.26
C ASP A 177 6.63 -14.53 -1.24
N GLU A 178 6.35 -15.77 -1.67
CA GLU A 178 5.78 -16.80 -0.77
C GLU A 178 6.71 -17.13 0.40
N ASP A 179 8.02 -17.07 0.19
CA ASP A 179 9.01 -17.42 1.22
C ASP A 179 9.08 -16.38 2.34
N ASP A 180 9.00 -15.08 2.05
CA ASP A 180 8.96 -14.05 3.12
C ASP A 180 7.60 -13.99 3.83
N LYS A 181 6.51 -14.28 3.11
CA LYS A 181 5.19 -14.46 3.74
C LYS A 181 5.18 -15.62 4.73
N ARG A 182 5.82 -16.74 4.38
CA ARG A 182 6.01 -17.90 5.27
C ARG A 182 6.90 -17.55 6.46
N ARG A 183 8.02 -16.85 6.25
CA ARG A 183 8.92 -16.40 7.34
C ARG A 183 8.24 -15.46 8.34
N LEU A 184 7.37 -14.57 7.88
CA LEU A 184 6.64 -13.64 8.74
C LEU A 184 5.40 -14.27 9.42
N GLY A 185 5.08 -15.53 9.11
CA GLY A 185 3.86 -16.19 9.58
C GLY A 185 2.58 -15.53 9.06
N VAL A 186 2.64 -14.87 7.91
CA VAL A 186 1.49 -14.20 7.28
C VAL A 186 0.78 -15.21 6.38
N ILE A 187 -0.31 -15.80 6.87
CA ILE A 187 -1.19 -16.63 6.06
C ILE A 187 -1.90 -15.72 5.04
N THR A 188 -1.48 -15.77 3.78
CA THR A 188 -2.24 -15.17 2.69
C THR A 188 -3.35 -16.12 2.27
N SER A 189 -4.61 -15.72 2.49
CA SER A 189 -5.74 -16.34 1.79
C SER A 189 -5.50 -16.26 0.28
N ARG A 190 -5.65 -17.38 -0.45
CA ARG A 190 -5.53 -17.45 -1.92
C ARG A 190 -6.49 -16.51 -2.66
N ASN A 191 -7.42 -15.88 -1.97
CA ASN A 191 -8.43 -14.99 -2.52
C ASN A 191 -8.16 -13.52 -2.17
N GLY A 192 -6.92 -13.05 -2.41
CA GLY A 192 -6.66 -11.61 -2.48
C GLY A 192 -7.32 -11.03 -3.75
N PRO A 193 -7.84 -9.79 -3.71
CA PRO A 193 -8.52 -9.22 -4.87
C PRO A 193 -7.53 -9.04 -6.02
N GLU A 194 -7.85 -9.66 -7.15
CA GLU A 194 -7.31 -9.29 -8.45
C GLU A 194 -7.70 -7.82 -8.72
N TRP A 195 -6.72 -6.93 -8.79
CA TRP A 195 -6.96 -5.51 -9.04
C TRP A 195 -7.37 -5.30 -10.50
N GLN A 196 -8.66 -5.43 -10.78
CA GLN A 196 -9.22 -4.97 -12.05
C GLN A 196 -9.43 -3.46 -11.96
N CYS A 197 -8.55 -2.70 -12.61
CA CYS A 197 -8.78 -1.28 -12.88
C CYS A 197 -9.97 -1.17 -13.84
N THR A 198 -11.14 -0.78 -13.33
CA THR A 198 -12.23 -0.30 -14.19
C THR A 198 -12.11 1.20 -14.34
N ASN A 199 -12.14 1.67 -15.59
CA ASN A 199 -12.21 3.09 -15.90
C ASN A 199 -13.61 3.63 -15.59
N TRP A 200 -13.76 4.96 -15.54
CA TRP A 200 -14.96 5.69 -15.10
C TRP A 200 -16.23 5.40 -15.94
N SER A 201 -16.11 4.63 -17.03
CA SER A 201 -17.19 4.16 -17.89
C SER A 201 -17.56 2.67 -17.70
N GLY A 202 -16.96 1.96 -16.73
CA GLY A 202 -17.37 0.59 -16.37
C GLY A 202 -17.04 -0.50 -17.39
N GLN A 203 -15.98 -0.34 -18.20
CA GLN A 203 -15.53 -1.42 -19.10
C GLN A 203 -14.20 -2.04 -18.65
N PRO A 204 -14.01 -3.38 -18.77
CA PRO A 204 -12.74 -4.03 -18.48
C PRO A 204 -11.70 -3.66 -19.54
N GLN A 205 -10.51 -3.21 -19.14
CA GLN A 205 -9.37 -3.12 -20.07
C GLN A 205 -8.64 -4.46 -20.13
N THR A 206 -8.52 -5.03 -21.32
CA THR A 206 -7.61 -6.13 -21.64
C THR A 206 -6.16 -5.66 -21.54
N GLU A 207 -5.28 -6.53 -21.03
CA GLU A 207 -3.85 -6.34 -20.86
C GLU A 207 -3.15 -5.73 -22.09
N MET A 208 -2.36 -4.69 -21.89
CA MET A 208 -1.45 -4.14 -22.90
C MET A 208 -0.01 -4.50 -22.51
N HIS A 209 0.48 -5.62 -23.04
CA HIS A 209 1.91 -5.91 -23.12
C HIS A 209 2.61 -4.83 -23.96
N GLY A 210 3.74 -4.33 -23.48
CA GLY A 210 4.55 -3.37 -24.21
C GLY A 210 5.13 -3.99 -25.48
N ASP A 211 4.82 -3.43 -26.64
CA ASP A 211 5.81 -2.95 -27.60
C ASP A 211 5.12 -2.30 -28.81
N ARG A 212 5.80 -1.30 -29.37
CA ARG A 212 5.32 -0.33 -30.38
C ARG A 212 4.48 -0.96 -31.50
N LYS A 213 3.32 -0.38 -31.82
CA LYS A 213 2.76 -0.32 -33.18
C LYS A 213 1.89 0.93 -33.36
N LEU A 214 2.06 1.57 -34.51
CA LEU A 214 1.49 2.85 -34.92
C LEU A 214 -0.04 2.92 -34.70
N LEU A 215 -0.51 4.02 -34.12
CA LEU A 215 -1.90 4.44 -34.28
C LEU A 215 -2.06 4.98 -35.70
N LEU A 216 -2.69 4.19 -36.57
CA LEU A 216 -3.40 4.74 -37.72
C LEU A 216 -4.57 5.55 -37.16
N LEU A 217 -4.46 6.88 -37.21
CA LEU A 217 -5.59 7.76 -36.97
C LEU A 217 -6.63 7.55 -38.09
N PRO A 218 -7.93 7.53 -37.79
CA PRO A 218 -8.96 7.59 -38.82
C PRO A 218 -8.79 8.88 -39.61
N SER A 219 -8.75 8.78 -40.94
CA SER A 219 -8.73 9.92 -41.84
C SER A 219 -9.93 10.83 -41.55
N ASP A 220 -9.66 12.12 -41.31
CA ASP A 220 -10.71 13.14 -41.21
C ASP A 220 -11.56 13.14 -42.50
N PRO A 221 -12.89 13.30 -42.41
CA PRO A 221 -13.72 13.48 -43.60
C PRO A 221 -13.36 14.81 -44.29
N PRO A 222 -13.40 14.87 -45.64
CA PRO A 222 -13.00 16.06 -46.37
C PRO A 222 -13.93 17.24 -46.08
N ASP A 223 -13.32 18.42 -45.87
CA ASP A 223 -13.97 19.73 -45.77
C ASP A 223 -14.98 19.92 -46.93
N ASP A 224 -16.25 20.21 -46.60
CA ASP A 224 -17.23 20.72 -47.56
C ASP A 224 -17.06 22.23 -47.71
N PRO A 225 -16.61 22.72 -48.89
CA PRO A 225 -16.39 24.14 -49.13
C PRO A 225 -17.63 24.73 -49.78
N THR A 226 -18.74 24.83 -49.07
CA THR A 226 -19.86 25.67 -49.53
C THR A 226 -20.45 26.48 -48.39
N GLY A 227 -19.99 27.73 -48.30
CA GLY A 227 -20.56 28.73 -47.41
C GLY A 227 -22.05 28.94 -47.67
N ARG A 228 -22.83 28.98 -46.59
CA ARG A 228 -24.03 29.79 -46.47
C ARG A 228 -24.30 30.01 -44.98
N GLY A 229 -24.20 31.26 -44.56
CA GLY A 229 -24.43 31.68 -43.19
C GLY A 229 -25.89 31.56 -42.79
N THR A 230 -26.11 31.51 -41.47
CA THR A 230 -27.29 32.09 -40.84
C THR A 230 -26.94 32.38 -39.38
N GLU A 231 -26.99 33.67 -39.02
CA GLU A 231 -27.19 34.11 -37.65
C GLU A 231 -28.48 33.50 -37.09
N MET A 232 -28.55 33.25 -35.78
CA MET A 232 -29.65 33.72 -34.94
C MET A 232 -29.40 33.42 -33.46
N ARG A 233 -29.41 34.50 -32.67
CA ARG A 233 -29.82 34.69 -31.26
C ARG A 233 -29.35 33.72 -30.17
#